data_AF-A0A2D5FJC6-F1
#
_entry.id   AF-A0A2D5FJC6-F1
#
_cell.length_a   1.000
_cell.length_b   1.000
_cell.length_c   1.000
_cell.angle_alpha   90.00
_cell.angle_beta   90.00
_cell.angle_gamma   90.00
#
_symmetry.space_group_name_H-M   'P 1'
#
loop_
_entity.id
_entity.type
_entity.pdbx_description
1 polymer ?
#
loop_
_entity_poly.entity_id
_entity_poly.type
_entity_poly.pdbx_seq_one_letter_code
_entity_poly.pdbx_strand_id
1 'polypeptide(L)'
;MDVICAITILGGGLEVPLACHFRIAASEAAKIGLPEVGPASVPARGGSARLPRVVGSQHALDMILRARKIDGVEALRVGLVTELVPLEQSKEWAQALDEELAAQVRLAVKGALDTVFNSDSKTLNQSIEDEKQASKNTLNTPDWQGGWQRLRRNAGQFSIKTKGDERHHFKLLFSADIFPSAVLEQCSVGLVVSQFLRSIGGG
;
A
#
# COMPACT_ATOMS: atom_id res chain seq x y z
N MET A 1 -3.85 -5.83 5.39
CA MET A 1 -3.74 -5.15 4.10
C MET A 1 -3.05 -3.87 4.45
N ASP A 2 -1.84 -3.69 3.95
CA ASP A 2 -0.95 -2.70 4.54
C ASP A 2 -1.06 -1.42 3.72
N VAL A 3 -1.80 -0.47 4.28
CA VAL A 3 -2.00 0.90 3.78
C VAL A 3 -1.03 1.80 4.54
N ILE A 4 -0.03 2.39 3.88
CA ILE A 4 0.81 3.41 4.54
C ILE A 4 1.11 4.60 3.60
N CYS A 5 0.80 5.78 4.14
CA CYS A 5 0.99 7.14 3.64
C CYS A 5 2.43 7.65 3.89
N ALA A 6 3.05 8.30 2.91
CA ALA A 6 4.46 8.69 2.93
C ALA A 6 4.69 10.19 2.64
N ILE A 7 4.89 10.99 3.68
CA ILE A 7 4.95 12.46 3.58
C ILE A 7 6.34 13.04 3.38
N THR A 8 7.38 12.40 3.94
CA THR A 8 8.78 12.75 3.74
C THR A 8 9.57 11.55 4.20
N ILE A 9 10.27 10.90 3.29
CA ILE A 9 10.90 9.62 3.59
C ILE A 9 12.25 9.51 2.88
N LEU A 10 13.31 9.42 3.68
CA LEU A 10 14.68 9.29 3.20
C LEU A 10 15.25 7.94 3.61
N GLY A 11 15.99 7.32 2.68
CA GLY A 11 16.75 6.10 2.92
C GLY A 11 15.88 4.92 3.32
N GLY A 12 16.30 4.15 4.33
CA GLY A 12 15.60 2.96 4.81
C GLY A 12 14.15 3.17 5.25
N GLY A 13 13.71 4.43 5.45
CA GLY A 13 12.30 4.75 5.63
C GLY A 13 11.45 4.47 4.39
N LEU A 14 11.99 4.61 3.17
CA LEU A 14 11.24 4.49 1.90
C LEU A 14 11.04 3.03 1.50
N GLU A 15 11.88 2.15 2.04
CA GLU A 15 11.80 0.71 1.80
C GLU A 15 10.53 0.09 2.39
N VAL A 16 9.92 0.73 3.41
CA VAL A 16 8.65 0.31 4.00
C VAL A 16 7.45 0.65 3.09
N PRO A 17 7.21 1.91 2.68
CA PRO A 17 6.15 2.25 1.72
C PRO A 17 6.26 1.49 0.39
N LEU A 18 7.47 1.16 -0.06
CA LEU A 18 7.67 0.37 -1.28
C LEU A 18 7.11 -1.06 -1.17
N ALA A 19 6.90 -1.57 0.06
CA ALA A 19 6.21 -2.85 0.28
C ALA A 19 4.68 -2.71 0.39
N CYS A 20 4.15 -1.49 0.47
CA CYS A 20 2.72 -1.22 0.56
C CYS A 20 2.05 -1.14 -0.82
N HIS A 21 0.73 -1.35 -0.85
CA HIS A 21 -0.05 -1.30 -2.11
C HIS A 21 -0.43 0.14 -2.48
N PHE A 22 -0.74 0.96 -1.49
CA PHE A 22 -1.13 2.36 -1.67
C PHE A 22 -0.05 3.28 -1.09
N ARG A 23 0.25 4.36 -1.81
CA ARG A 23 1.24 5.37 -1.40
C ARG A 23 0.73 6.75 -1.79
N ILE A 24 0.79 7.68 -0.85
CA ILE A 24 0.49 9.09 -1.06
C ILE A 24 1.65 9.95 -0.57
N ALA A 25 1.74 11.18 -1.05
CA ALA A 25 2.72 12.17 -0.57
C ALA A 25 2.09 13.54 -0.34
N ALA A 26 2.74 14.35 0.50
CA ALA A 26 2.49 15.78 0.53
C ALA A 26 2.98 16.42 -0.78
N SER A 27 2.20 17.35 -1.34
CA SER A 27 2.56 18.07 -2.57
C SER A 27 3.84 18.90 -2.38
N GLU A 28 3.98 19.55 -1.22
CA GLU A 28 5.10 20.43 -0.88
C GLU A 28 5.96 19.83 0.24
N ALA A 29 7.23 20.26 0.33
CA ALA A 29 8.22 19.86 1.34
C ALA A 29 8.63 18.37 1.38
N ALA A 30 7.94 17.49 0.65
CA ALA A 30 8.31 16.09 0.56
C ALA A 30 9.73 15.93 0.00
N LYS A 31 10.54 15.10 0.68
CA LYS A 31 11.84 14.66 0.19
C LYS A 31 11.84 13.15 0.19
N ILE A 32 11.74 12.56 -0.99
CA ILE A 32 11.56 11.13 -1.18
C ILE A 32 12.73 10.57 -1.98
N GLY A 33 13.40 9.54 -1.46
CA GLY A 33 14.46 8.86 -2.19
C GLY A 33 15.26 7.84 -1.37
N LEU A 34 16.13 7.13 -2.05
CA LEU A 34 17.09 6.15 -1.50
C LEU A 34 18.53 6.68 -1.67
N PRO A 35 18.98 7.63 -0.80
CA PRO A 35 20.28 8.29 -0.94
C PRO A 35 21.47 7.51 -0.36
N GLU A 36 21.34 6.22 -0.08
CA GLU A 36 22.35 5.37 0.59
C GLU A 36 23.69 5.32 -0.16
N VAL A 37 23.69 5.55 -1.47
CA VAL A 37 24.94 5.63 -2.27
C VAL A 37 25.82 6.80 -1.81
N GLY A 38 25.23 7.89 -1.33
CA GLY A 38 25.96 9.07 -0.82
C GLY A 38 26.95 8.72 0.30
N PRO A 39 26.52 8.05 1.38
CA PRO A 39 27.42 7.53 2.42
C PRO A 39 28.12 6.21 2.06
N ALA A 40 28.29 5.89 0.76
CA ALA A 40 28.92 4.66 0.27
C ALA A 40 28.24 3.36 0.73
N SER A 41 26.91 3.37 0.80
CA SER A 41 26.07 2.21 1.11
C SER A 41 25.09 1.92 -0.03
N VAL A 42 24.23 0.92 0.15
CA VAL A 42 23.17 0.56 -0.81
C VAL A 42 21.85 0.34 -0.07
N PRO A 43 20.70 0.51 -0.74
CA PRO A 43 19.42 0.14 -0.16
C PRO A 43 19.39 -1.37 0.12
N ALA A 44 19.10 -1.75 1.37
CA ALA A 44 19.36 -3.10 1.88
C ALA A 44 18.11 -3.83 2.40
N ARG A 45 16.91 -3.25 2.32
CA ARG A 45 15.65 -3.83 2.85
C ARG A 45 14.59 -3.94 1.78
N GLY A 46 15.06 -4.11 0.54
CA GLY A 46 14.25 -4.30 -0.66
C GLY A 46 14.04 -3.04 -1.49
N GLY A 47 14.63 -1.89 -1.13
CA GLY A 47 14.52 -0.66 -1.91
C GLY A 47 15.00 -0.83 -3.35
N SER A 48 16.18 -1.42 -3.54
CA SER A 48 16.75 -1.70 -4.87
C SER A 48 15.93 -2.71 -5.70
N ALA A 49 15.12 -3.55 -5.04
CA ALA A 49 14.27 -4.52 -5.72
C ALA A 49 12.89 -3.96 -6.05
N ARG A 50 12.29 -3.17 -5.15
CA ARG A 50 10.91 -2.69 -5.28
C ARG A 50 10.82 -1.36 -6.04
N LEU A 51 11.75 -0.43 -5.84
CA LEU A 51 11.70 0.88 -6.49
C LEU A 51 11.63 0.78 -8.02
N PRO A 52 12.46 -0.04 -8.72
CA PRO A 52 12.38 -0.17 -10.18
C PRO A 52 11.04 -0.73 -10.69
N ARG A 53 10.33 -1.52 -9.89
CA ARG A 53 8.99 -2.04 -10.24
C ARG A 53 7.90 -1.00 -10.11
N VAL A 54 8.13 0.03 -9.28
CA VAL A 54 7.17 1.11 -9.05
C VAL A 54 7.36 2.26 -10.03
N VAL A 55 8.60 2.76 -10.16
CA VAL A 55 8.89 3.98 -10.96
C VAL A 55 9.59 3.68 -12.29
N GLY A 56 9.83 2.41 -12.62
CA GLY A 56 10.66 2.01 -13.74
C GLY A 56 12.16 2.08 -13.43
N SER A 57 12.96 1.32 -14.19
CA SER A 57 14.40 1.18 -13.95
C SER A 57 15.17 2.50 -14.10
N GLN A 58 14.82 3.33 -15.08
CA GLN A 58 15.54 4.60 -15.32
C GLN A 58 15.37 5.60 -14.18
N HIS A 59 14.15 5.81 -13.70
CA HIS A 59 13.91 6.69 -12.56
C HIS A 59 14.53 6.13 -11.28
N ALA A 60 14.45 4.82 -11.06
CA ALA A 60 15.08 4.18 -9.91
C ALA A 60 16.61 4.35 -9.90
N LEU A 61 17.27 4.17 -11.04
CA LEU A 61 18.72 4.39 -11.18
C LEU A 61 19.10 5.86 -10.95
N ASP A 62 18.34 6.81 -11.51
CA ASP A 62 18.58 8.24 -11.29
C ASP A 62 18.45 8.62 -9.81
N MET A 63 17.42 8.11 -9.13
CA MET A 63 17.21 8.33 -7.69
C MET A 63 18.33 7.71 -6.83
N ILE A 64 18.67 6.43 -7.07
CA ILE A 64 19.63 5.69 -6.24
C ILE A 64 21.07 6.15 -6.51
N LEU A 65 21.53 6.10 -7.77
CA LEU A 65 22.94 6.33 -8.11
C LEU A 65 23.39 7.76 -7.86
N ARG A 66 22.48 8.74 -8.02
CA ARG A 66 22.76 10.16 -7.76
C ARG A 66 22.37 10.58 -6.35
N ALA A 67 21.88 9.65 -5.52
CA ALA A 67 21.29 9.95 -4.22
C ALA A 67 20.25 11.09 -4.27
N ARG A 68 19.50 11.16 -5.38
CA ARG A 68 18.57 12.25 -5.69
C ARG A 68 17.28 12.07 -4.89
N LYS A 69 16.80 13.19 -4.36
CA LYS A 69 15.52 13.29 -3.66
C LYS A 69 14.53 13.98 -4.59
N ILE A 70 13.31 13.46 -4.64
CA ILE A 70 12.19 14.03 -5.41
C ILE A 70 11.13 14.58 -4.46
N ASP A 71 10.35 15.54 -4.93
CA ASP A 71 9.19 16.07 -4.22
C ASP A 71 7.92 15.24 -4.51
N GLY A 72 6.79 15.62 -3.91
CA GLY A 72 5.52 14.92 -4.09
C GLY A 72 5.04 14.98 -5.53
N VAL A 73 5.13 16.15 -6.18
CA VAL A 73 4.68 16.35 -7.56
C VAL A 73 5.43 15.44 -8.52
N GLU A 74 6.76 15.36 -8.39
CA GLU A 74 7.56 14.44 -9.16
C GLU A 74 7.27 12.98 -8.79
N ALA A 75 7.07 12.66 -7.51
CA ALA A 75 6.70 11.31 -7.08
C ALA A 75 5.39 10.84 -7.73
N LEU A 76 4.38 11.72 -7.85
CA LEU A 76 3.14 11.42 -8.56
C LEU A 76 3.41 11.21 -10.05
N ARG A 77 4.19 12.09 -10.66
CA ARG A 77 4.54 12.05 -12.10
C ARG A 77 5.24 10.76 -12.50
N VAL A 78 6.11 10.21 -11.64
CA VAL A 78 6.85 8.96 -11.91
C VAL A 78 6.12 7.70 -11.42
N GLY A 79 4.90 7.83 -10.88
CA GLY A 79 4.10 6.71 -10.37
C GLY A 79 4.56 6.15 -9.02
N LEU A 80 5.43 6.87 -8.29
CA LEU A 80 5.85 6.47 -6.95
C LEU A 80 4.68 6.57 -5.96
N VAL A 81 3.84 7.59 -6.12
CA VAL A 81 2.60 7.77 -5.35
C VAL A 81 1.42 7.85 -6.30
N THR A 82 0.22 7.52 -5.82
CA THR A 82 -1.01 7.60 -6.61
C THR A 82 -1.75 8.92 -6.41
N GLU A 83 -1.56 9.56 -5.25
CA GLU A 83 -2.25 10.81 -4.90
C GLU A 83 -1.36 11.77 -4.10
N LEU A 84 -1.69 13.05 -4.20
CA LEU A 84 -1.15 14.11 -3.36
C LEU A 84 -2.20 14.55 -2.36
N VAL A 85 -1.80 14.66 -1.10
CA VAL A 85 -2.69 15.02 0.01
C VAL A 85 -2.02 16.09 0.86
N PRO A 86 -2.74 17.13 1.32
CA PRO A 86 -2.20 18.08 2.29
C PRO A 86 -1.62 17.35 3.51
N LEU A 87 -0.48 17.81 4.00
CA LEU A 87 0.23 17.19 5.12
C LEU A 87 -0.69 16.99 6.33
N GLU A 88 -1.49 18.00 6.63
CA GLU A 88 -2.39 18.04 7.78
C GLU A 88 -3.58 17.08 7.63
N GLN A 89 -3.86 16.58 6.43
CA GLN A 89 -5.00 15.71 6.11
C GLN A 89 -4.60 14.26 5.83
N SER A 90 -3.30 13.96 5.90
CA SER A 90 -2.80 12.65 5.49
C SER A 90 -3.29 11.50 6.35
N LYS A 91 -3.54 11.79 7.63
CA LYS A 91 -4.04 10.81 8.59
C LYS A 91 -5.51 10.51 8.31
N GLU A 92 -6.31 11.55 8.10
CA GLU A 92 -7.72 11.48 7.75
C GLU A 92 -7.90 10.73 6.42
N TRP A 93 -7.06 11.03 5.42
CA TRP A 93 -7.06 10.31 4.16
C TRP A 93 -6.75 8.82 4.36
N ALA A 94 -5.73 8.48 5.15
CA ALA A 94 -5.37 7.09 5.40
C ALA A 94 -6.47 6.33 6.17
N GLN A 95 -7.15 7.00 7.10
CA GLN A 95 -8.31 6.45 7.81
C GLN A 95 -9.49 6.23 6.86
N ALA A 96 -9.78 7.20 5.98
CA ALA A 96 -10.84 7.08 5.00
C ALA A 96 -10.57 5.92 4.02
N LEU A 97 -9.32 5.76 3.57
CA LEU A 97 -8.93 4.64 2.72
C LEU A 97 -9.06 3.30 3.47
N ASP A 98 -8.65 3.22 4.74
CA ASP A 98 -8.83 2.01 5.55
C ASP A 98 -10.31 1.64 5.68
N GLU A 99 -11.18 2.62 5.95
CA GLU A 99 -12.63 2.41 6.01
C GLU A 99 -13.22 1.94 4.67
N GLU A 100 -12.79 2.55 3.56
CA GLU A 100 -13.20 2.17 2.21
C GLU A 100 -12.83 0.72 1.90
N LEU A 101 -11.59 0.34 2.21
CA LEU A 101 -11.06 -0.99 1.96
C LEU A 101 -11.66 -2.04 2.92
N ALA A 102 -11.93 -1.66 4.17
CA ALA A 102 -12.58 -2.50 5.16
C ALA A 102 -14.04 -2.80 4.80
N ALA A 103 -14.70 -1.93 4.02
CA ALA A 103 -16.04 -2.16 3.50
C ALA A 103 -16.09 -3.20 2.35
N GLN A 104 -14.94 -3.59 1.79
CA GLN A 104 -14.87 -4.60 0.75
C GLN A 104 -14.92 -6.03 1.32
N VAL A 105 -15.37 -6.97 0.49
CA VAL A 105 -15.37 -8.40 0.86
C VAL A 105 -13.92 -8.89 0.96
N ARG A 106 -13.49 -9.25 2.17
CA ARG A 106 -12.11 -9.66 2.48
C ARG A 106 -11.59 -10.77 1.56
N LEU A 107 -12.42 -11.78 1.27
CA LEU A 107 -12.03 -12.90 0.41
C LEU A 107 -11.77 -12.43 -1.03
N ALA A 108 -12.58 -11.49 -1.54
CA ALA A 108 -12.39 -10.91 -2.86
C ALA A 108 -11.13 -10.02 -2.92
N VAL A 109 -10.90 -9.21 -1.88
CA VAL A 109 -9.68 -8.39 -1.75
C VAL A 109 -8.44 -9.27 -1.73
N LYS A 110 -8.43 -10.33 -0.92
CA LYS A 110 -7.31 -11.29 -0.88
C LYS A 110 -7.10 -11.94 -2.25
N GLY A 111 -8.16 -12.42 -2.89
CA GLY A 111 -8.09 -13.02 -4.22
C GLY A 111 -7.50 -12.07 -5.27
N ALA A 112 -7.90 -10.80 -5.26
CA ALA A 112 -7.34 -9.78 -6.15
C ALA A 112 -5.86 -9.50 -5.87
N LEU A 113 -5.46 -9.45 -4.59
CA LEU A 113 -4.05 -9.30 -4.23
C LEU A 113 -3.21 -10.50 -4.66
N ASP A 114 -3.70 -11.73 -4.48
CA ASP A 114 -2.98 -12.95 -4.85
C ASP A 114 -2.73 -13.03 -6.38
N THR A 115 -3.63 -12.49 -7.20
CA THR A 115 -3.52 -12.52 -8.66
C THR A 115 -2.65 -11.38 -9.20
N VAL A 116 -2.75 -10.19 -8.61
CA VAL A 116 -1.98 -9.01 -9.04
C VAL A 116 -0.54 -9.09 -8.54
N PHE A 117 -0.34 -9.46 -7.28
CA PHE A 117 0.98 -9.50 -6.65
C PHE A 117 1.81 -10.66 -7.22
N ASN A 118 3.07 -10.38 -7.59
CA ASN A 118 3.99 -11.30 -8.28
C ASN A 118 3.60 -11.70 -9.71
N SER A 119 2.58 -11.08 -10.32
CA SER A 119 2.24 -11.33 -11.73
C SER A 119 3.40 -11.01 -12.69
N ASP A 120 4.25 -10.04 -12.33
CA ASP A 120 5.47 -9.65 -13.05
C ASP A 120 6.53 -10.76 -13.14
N SER A 121 6.51 -11.70 -12.19
CA SER A 121 7.42 -12.84 -12.12
C SER A 121 6.86 -14.12 -12.74
N LYS A 122 5.63 -14.07 -13.26
CA LYS A 122 4.88 -15.21 -13.80
C LYS A 122 4.66 -15.04 -15.30
N THR A 123 4.49 -16.16 -15.98
CA THR A 123 3.97 -16.15 -17.35
C THR A 123 2.48 -15.81 -17.35
N LEU A 124 1.96 -15.27 -18.45
CA LEU A 124 0.54 -14.95 -18.61
C LEU A 124 -0.36 -16.15 -18.27
N ASN A 125 0.01 -17.37 -18.70
CA ASN A 125 -0.77 -18.58 -18.42
C ASN A 125 -0.81 -18.92 -16.93
N GLN A 126 0.28 -18.69 -16.20
CA GLN A 126 0.31 -18.90 -14.75
C GLN A 126 -0.58 -17.87 -14.04
N SER A 127 -0.51 -16.60 -14.43
CA SER A 127 -1.38 -15.55 -13.86
C SER A 127 -2.86 -15.81 -14.14
N ILE A 128 -3.22 -16.28 -15.34
CA ILE A 128 -4.59 -16.69 -15.68
C ILE A 128 -5.05 -17.88 -14.82
N GLU A 129 -4.15 -18.82 -14.49
CA GLU A 129 -4.50 -19.93 -13.60
C GLU A 129 -4.72 -19.44 -12.16
N ASP A 130 -3.90 -18.51 -11.67
CA ASP A 130 -4.14 -17.88 -10.36
C ASP A 130 -5.51 -17.18 -10.31
N GLU A 131 -5.89 -16.47 -11.38
CA GLU A 131 -7.21 -15.85 -11.51
C GLU A 131 -8.35 -16.87 -11.47
N LYS A 132 -8.20 -18.00 -12.18
CA LYS A 132 -9.19 -19.09 -12.14
C LYS A 132 -9.32 -19.66 -10.73
N GLN A 133 -8.23 -19.83 -10.00
CA GLN A 133 -8.27 -20.33 -8.63
C GLN A 133 -8.91 -19.30 -7.69
N ALA A 134 -8.53 -18.03 -7.76
CA ALA A 134 -9.15 -16.95 -6.99
C ALA A 134 -10.66 -16.83 -7.30
N SER A 135 -11.05 -16.99 -8.57
CA SER A 135 -12.45 -17.00 -9.01
C SER A 135 -13.22 -18.18 -8.44
N LYS A 136 -12.67 -19.41 -8.50
CA LYS A 136 -13.30 -20.59 -7.88
C LYS A 136 -13.55 -20.39 -6.37
N ASN A 137 -12.62 -19.73 -5.69
CA ASN A 137 -12.72 -19.48 -4.25
C ASN A 137 -13.76 -18.41 -3.89
N THR A 138 -14.11 -17.53 -4.82
CA THR A 138 -14.99 -16.37 -4.57
C THR A 138 -16.39 -16.52 -5.17
N LEU A 139 -16.52 -17.16 -6.34
CA LEU A 139 -17.80 -17.34 -7.02
C LEU A 139 -18.77 -18.22 -6.22
N ASN A 140 -20.07 -17.92 -6.34
CA ASN A 140 -21.17 -18.64 -5.70
C ASN A 140 -21.15 -18.66 -4.16
N THR A 141 -20.19 -17.99 -3.52
CA THR A 141 -20.15 -17.80 -2.07
C THR A 141 -21.30 -16.89 -1.60
N PRO A 142 -21.69 -16.93 -0.31
CA PRO A 142 -22.66 -15.99 0.26
C PRO A 142 -22.28 -14.53 0.03
N ASP A 143 -20.99 -14.20 0.14
CA ASP A 143 -20.47 -12.85 -0.11
C ASP A 143 -20.66 -12.41 -1.56
N TRP A 144 -20.45 -13.32 -2.52
CA TRP A 144 -20.69 -13.06 -3.94
C TRP A 144 -22.17 -12.81 -4.23
N GLN A 145 -23.07 -13.62 -3.67
CA GLN A 145 -24.52 -13.43 -3.81
C GLN A 145 -24.97 -12.11 -3.18
N GLY A 146 -24.51 -11.80 -1.97
CA GLY A 146 -24.78 -10.53 -1.29
C GLY A 146 -24.23 -9.33 -2.06
N GLY A 147 -23.06 -9.46 -2.68
CA GLY A 147 -22.49 -8.46 -3.59
C GLY A 147 -23.40 -8.15 -4.77
N TRP A 148 -23.91 -9.17 -5.46
CA TRP A 148 -24.87 -8.98 -6.56
C TRP A 148 -26.19 -8.35 -6.11
N GLN A 149 -26.69 -8.71 -4.93
CA GLN A 149 -27.88 -8.07 -4.37
C GLN A 149 -27.66 -6.59 -4.08
N ARG A 150 -26.50 -6.22 -3.49
CA ARG A 150 -26.10 -4.81 -3.28
C ARG A 150 -26.02 -4.05 -4.60
N LEU A 151 -25.34 -4.61 -5.61
CA LEU A 151 -25.23 -3.98 -6.94
C LEU A 151 -26.61 -3.78 -7.60
N ARG A 152 -27.48 -4.78 -7.56
CA ARG A 152 -28.85 -4.69 -8.12
C ARG A 152 -29.72 -3.66 -7.41
N ARG A 153 -29.61 -3.54 -6.08
CA ARG A 153 -30.31 -2.50 -5.30
C ARG A 153 -29.80 -1.10 -5.64
N ASN A 154 -28.50 -0.96 -5.84
CA ASN A 154 -27.86 0.33 -6.16
C ASN A 154 -27.95 0.71 -7.65
N ALA A 155 -28.36 -0.21 -8.54
CA ALA A 155 -28.54 0.07 -9.96
C ALA A 155 -29.60 1.16 -10.26
N GLY A 156 -30.41 1.56 -9.27
CA GLY A 156 -31.30 2.73 -9.34
C GLY A 156 -30.89 3.94 -8.49
N GLN A 157 -29.80 3.86 -7.72
CA GLN A 157 -29.34 4.91 -6.80
C GLN A 157 -27.82 4.87 -6.68
N PHE A 158 -27.12 5.64 -7.52
CA PHE A 158 -25.75 6.06 -7.23
C PHE A 158 -25.79 7.18 -6.18
N SER A 159 -25.90 6.81 -4.90
CA SER A 159 -25.56 7.70 -3.79
C SER A 159 -25.10 6.87 -2.59
N ILE A 160 -23.81 6.92 -2.31
CA ILE A 160 -23.16 6.24 -1.19
C ILE A 160 -23.55 6.91 0.12
N LYS A 161 -24.09 6.15 1.09
CA LYS A 161 -23.87 6.37 2.53
C LYS A 161 -23.86 5.05 3.30
N THR A 162 -22.87 4.94 4.18
CA THR A 162 -22.47 3.79 5.00
C THR A 162 -23.29 3.65 6.30
N LYS A 163 -23.43 2.42 6.82
CA LYS A 163 -23.37 2.13 8.27
C LYS A 163 -23.37 0.63 8.61
N GLY A 164 -22.42 0.24 9.46
CA GLY A 164 -22.45 -0.88 10.42
C GLY A 164 -22.50 -2.29 9.85
N ASP A 165 -21.47 -3.11 10.08
CA ASP A 165 -21.52 -4.07 11.20
C ASP A 165 -20.16 -4.76 11.48
N GLU A 166 -19.99 -5.11 12.75
CA GLU A 166 -19.03 -6.00 13.43
C GLU A 166 -17.55 -6.09 12.97
N ARG A 167 -16.67 -5.54 13.82
CA ARG A 167 -15.21 -5.67 13.74
C ARG A 167 -14.74 -7.04 14.23
N HIS A 168 -14.37 -7.92 13.30
CA HIS A 168 -13.54 -9.08 13.62
C HIS A 168 -12.06 -8.71 13.43
N HIS A 169 -11.34 -8.60 14.56
CA HIS A 169 -9.89 -8.47 14.64
C HIS A 169 -9.24 -9.78 14.17
N PHE A 170 -8.33 -9.72 13.18
CA PHE A 170 -7.45 -10.85 12.89
C PHE A 170 -6.06 -10.43 12.43
N LYS A 171 -5.10 -11.25 12.87
CA LYS A 171 -3.65 -11.12 12.77
C LYS A 171 -3.19 -11.33 11.32
N LEU A 172 -2.60 -10.32 10.70
CA LEU A 172 -1.73 -10.50 9.54
C LEU A 172 -0.30 -10.62 10.05
N LEU A 173 0.37 -11.70 9.66
CA LEU A 173 1.76 -11.97 9.97
C LEU A 173 2.66 -10.97 9.24
N PHE A 174 2.98 -9.87 9.91
CA PHE A 174 4.29 -9.23 9.78
C PHE A 174 5.00 -9.49 11.11
N SER A 175 6.13 -10.21 11.08
CA SER A 175 7.04 -10.24 12.21
C SER A 175 7.52 -8.80 12.42
N ALA A 176 7.26 -8.28 13.61
CA ALA A 176 7.76 -6.98 14.07
C ALA A 176 9.30 -6.95 14.20
N ASP A 177 9.98 -8.04 13.87
CA ASP A 177 11.44 -8.19 14.04
C ASP A 177 12.24 -7.59 12.87
N ILE A 178 11.58 -7.05 11.85
CA ILE A 178 12.26 -6.58 10.62
C ILE A 178 12.61 -5.08 10.67
N PHE A 179 11.92 -4.27 11.50
CA PHE A 179 12.12 -2.82 11.54
C PHE A 179 12.31 -2.25 12.96
N PRO A 180 13.52 -1.75 13.32
CA PRO A 180 13.74 -1.07 14.59
C PRO A 180 12.84 0.17 14.71
N SER A 181 12.38 0.48 15.92
CA SER A 181 11.50 1.61 16.24
C SER A 181 12.00 2.95 15.67
N ALA A 182 13.32 3.16 15.64
CA ALA A 182 13.95 4.36 15.10
C ALA A 182 13.66 4.63 13.60
N VAL A 183 13.30 3.61 12.82
CA VAL A 183 12.96 3.77 11.38
C VAL A 183 11.51 4.22 11.22
N LEU A 184 10.63 3.81 12.14
CA LEU A 184 9.24 4.27 12.16
C LEU A 184 9.14 5.75 12.56
N GLU A 185 10.08 6.25 13.37
CA GLU A 185 10.17 7.67 13.77
C GLU A 185 10.64 8.61 12.64
N GLN A 186 11.34 8.09 11.62
CA GLN A 186 11.79 8.87 10.45
C GLN A 186 10.67 9.13 9.42
N CYS A 187 9.53 8.45 9.55
CA CYS A 187 8.33 8.78 8.80
C CYS A 187 7.66 9.96 9.50
N SER A 188 7.73 11.18 8.92
CA SER A 188 7.13 12.39 9.51
C SER A 188 5.59 12.43 9.43
N VAL A 189 4.93 11.31 9.74
CA VAL A 189 3.59 11.18 10.28
C VAL A 189 3.61 9.96 11.18
N GLY A 190 3.67 10.17 12.49
CA GLY A 190 3.25 9.14 13.41
C GLY A 190 1.81 8.74 13.10
N LEU A 191 1.51 7.44 13.20
CA LEU A 191 0.15 6.88 13.29
C LEU A 191 -0.59 6.55 11.97
N VAL A 192 -0.19 5.47 11.29
CA VAL A 192 -1.15 4.49 10.73
C VAL A 192 -0.64 3.06 10.93
N VAL A 193 0.67 2.85 10.80
CA VAL A 193 1.32 1.56 11.12
C VAL A 193 1.06 1.15 12.57
N SER A 194 1.09 2.11 13.51
CA SER A 194 0.92 1.85 14.93
C SER A 194 -0.50 1.42 15.34
N GLN A 195 -1.56 1.86 14.65
CA GLN A 195 -2.92 1.43 15.02
C GLN A 195 -3.20 0.02 14.49
N PHE A 196 -2.64 -0.30 13.32
CA PHE A 196 -2.57 -1.65 12.82
C PHE A 196 -1.72 -2.53 13.74
N LEU A 197 -0.45 -2.18 14.04
CA LEU A 197 0.48 -2.92 14.91
C LEU A 197 -0.01 -3.08 16.37
N ARG A 198 -0.66 -2.08 16.98
CA ARG A 198 -1.25 -2.22 18.33
C ARG A 198 -2.50 -3.10 18.36
N SER A 199 -3.20 -3.26 17.23
CA SER A 199 -4.25 -4.28 17.08
C SER A 199 -3.67 -5.71 16.93
N ILE A 200 -2.36 -5.87 16.75
CA ILE A 200 -1.67 -7.17 16.55
C ILE A 200 -0.79 -7.54 17.76
N GLY A 201 -0.33 -6.54 18.52
CA GLY A 201 0.42 -6.66 19.76
C GLY A 201 -0.46 -6.48 20.99
N GLY A 202 -1.42 -7.37 21.18
CA GLY A 202 -2.04 -7.65 22.47
C GLY A 202 -1.35 -8.86 23.08
N GLY A 203 -0.45 -8.59 24.02
CA GLY A 203 0.38 -9.52 24.77
C GLY A 203 1.46 -8.74 25.51
#